data_AF-A0A3A4N428-F1
#
_entry.id   AF-A0A3A4N428-F1
#
_cell.length_a   1.000
_cell.length_b   1.000
_cell.length_c   1.000
_cell.angle_alpha   90.00
_cell.angle_beta   90.00
_cell.angle_gamma   90.00
#
_symmetry.space_group_name_H-M   'P 1'
#
loop_
_entity.id
_entity.type
_entity.pdbx_description
1 polymer ?
#
loop_
_entity_poly.entity_id
_entity_poly.type
_entity_poly.pdbx_seq_one_letter_code
_entity_poly.pdbx_strand_id
1 'polypeptide(L)'
;MKKLLTTSAILLTATVLVACSNNQSTTKDSSEQPKTEQTKANDKSASKKATSLDDFKKALESNGFTIKEEISKEASLIQAESGKGFILEDDTAVEVYEYYDKNPMFKEAKKEKELIGHPAYIYGNYVVLVLNATDSKDKILESFKGFE
;
A
#
# COMPACT_ATOMS: atom_id res chain seq x y z
N MET A 1 31.42 -35.61 -34.42
CA MET A 1 30.09 -35.07 -34.81
C MET A 1 30.23 -33.57 -35.02
N LYS A 2 29.68 -33.04 -36.12
CA LYS A 2 29.80 -31.63 -36.53
C LYS A 2 28.74 -30.77 -35.80
N LYS A 3 29.19 -29.60 -35.29
CA LYS A 3 28.60 -28.23 -35.31
C LYS A 3 27.13 -28.08 -34.84
N LEU A 4 26.71 -27.06 -34.07
CA LEU A 4 26.87 -25.62 -34.27
C LEU A 4 26.59 -24.87 -32.95
N LEU A 5 27.28 -23.75 -32.73
CA LEU A 5 26.88 -22.67 -31.84
C LEU A 5 25.82 -21.80 -32.56
N THR A 6 24.74 -21.44 -31.86
CA THR A 6 23.80 -20.41 -32.32
C THR A 6 23.64 -19.35 -31.24
N THR A 7 24.33 -18.24 -31.47
CA THR A 7 24.14 -16.94 -30.83
C THR A 7 22.90 -16.28 -31.44
N SER A 8 21.96 -15.83 -30.60
CA SER A 8 20.89 -14.92 -31.02
C SER A 8 20.84 -13.75 -30.06
N ALA A 9 21.36 -12.60 -30.52
CA ALA A 9 21.09 -11.30 -29.93
C ALA A 9 19.76 -10.80 -30.47
N ILE A 10 18.84 -10.43 -29.57
CA ILE A 10 17.61 -9.73 -29.94
C ILE A 10 17.74 -8.31 -29.38
N LEU A 11 18.02 -7.39 -30.30
CA LEU A 11 17.94 -5.95 -30.12
C LEU A 11 16.48 -5.55 -30.34
N LEU A 12 15.78 -4.99 -29.36
CA LEU A 12 14.50 -4.32 -29.59
C LEU A 12 14.69 -2.80 -29.47
N THR A 13 14.58 -2.14 -30.62
CA THR A 13 14.59 -0.70 -30.80
C THR A 13 13.25 -0.07 -30.44
N ALA A 14 13.31 1.09 -29.80
CA ALA A 14 12.20 1.94 -29.42
C ALA A 14 11.46 2.57 -30.62
N THR A 15 10.17 2.89 -30.43
CA THR A 15 9.58 4.14 -30.94
C THR A 15 8.43 4.60 -30.04
N VAL A 16 8.43 5.92 -29.81
CA VAL A 16 7.48 6.71 -29.02
C VAL A 16 6.27 7.07 -29.89
N LEU A 17 5.05 7.03 -29.34
CA LEU A 17 3.89 7.72 -29.91
C LEU A 17 3.19 8.50 -28.79
N VAL A 18 3.57 9.77 -28.64
CA VAL A 18 2.75 10.76 -27.91
C VAL A 18 1.80 11.36 -28.95
N ALA A 19 0.51 11.09 -28.81
CA ALA A 19 -0.52 11.76 -29.57
C ALA A 19 -0.80 13.13 -28.92
N CYS A 20 -0.22 14.20 -29.48
CA CYS A 20 -0.71 15.55 -29.25
C CYS A 20 -2.02 15.71 -30.02
N SER A 21 -3.16 15.64 -29.34
CA SER A 21 -4.45 16.01 -29.92
C SER A 21 -4.54 17.54 -29.96
N ASN A 22 -4.51 18.10 -31.18
CA ASN A 22 -4.87 19.48 -31.44
C ASN A 22 -6.36 19.70 -31.12
N ASN A 23 -6.67 20.50 -30.11
CA ASN A 23 -8.01 21.06 -29.94
C ASN A 23 -8.10 22.41 -30.66
N GLN A 24 -8.52 22.37 -31.92
CA GLN A 24 -9.08 23.51 -32.63
C GLN A 24 -10.60 23.39 -32.62
N SER A 25 -11.28 24.28 -31.90
CA SER A 25 -12.70 24.55 -32.15
C SER A 25 -13.06 25.96 -31.68
N THR A 26 -13.47 26.79 -32.62
CA THR A 26 -14.01 28.13 -32.42
C THR A 26 -15.53 28.08 -32.28
N THR A 27 -16.04 28.72 -31.20
CA THR A 27 -17.36 29.38 -31.04
C THR A 27 -18.67 28.60 -31.21
N LYS A 28 -19.45 28.44 -30.13
CA LYS A 28 -20.64 29.26 -29.80
C LYS A 28 -21.38 28.73 -28.54
N ASP A 29 -21.64 29.68 -27.63
CA ASP A 29 -22.86 29.94 -26.86
C ASP A 29 -23.60 28.84 -26.06
N SER A 30 -24.03 29.26 -24.86
CA SER A 30 -25.10 28.72 -24.02
C SER A 30 -24.76 27.67 -22.95
N SER A 31 -24.78 28.18 -21.71
CA SER A 31 -25.47 27.64 -20.52
C SER A 31 -24.93 26.37 -19.81
N GLU A 32 -24.51 26.62 -18.57
CA GLU A 32 -24.80 25.81 -17.37
C GLU A 32 -24.13 24.43 -17.22
N GLN A 33 -23.03 24.39 -16.46
CA GLN A 33 -22.76 23.44 -15.36
C GLN A 33 -21.36 23.68 -14.78
N PRO A 34 -21.17 23.70 -13.44
CA PRO A 34 -19.84 23.76 -12.87
C PRO A 34 -19.17 22.40 -13.03
N LYS A 35 -18.11 22.38 -13.85
CA LYS A 35 -17.14 21.29 -13.96
C LYS A 35 -16.50 21.10 -12.58
N THR A 36 -16.76 19.98 -11.93
CA THR A 36 -15.93 19.50 -10.83
C THR A 36 -14.55 19.18 -11.40
N GLU A 37 -13.63 20.14 -11.27
CA GLU A 37 -12.20 19.85 -11.29
C GLU A 37 -11.91 18.92 -10.12
N GLN A 38 -11.81 17.62 -10.42
CA GLN A 38 -11.20 16.64 -9.55
C GLN A 38 -9.70 16.95 -9.53
N THR A 39 -9.33 17.98 -8.76
CA THR A 39 -7.96 18.19 -8.33
C THR A 39 -7.54 16.92 -7.61
N LYS A 40 -6.75 16.07 -8.28
CA LYS A 40 -5.83 15.17 -7.59
C LYS A 40 -4.92 16.08 -6.79
N ALA A 41 -5.34 16.39 -5.57
CA ALA A 41 -4.46 16.91 -4.55
C ALA A 41 -3.44 15.80 -4.33
N ASN A 42 -2.30 15.93 -5.03
CA ASN A 42 -1.05 15.35 -4.60
C ASN A 42 -0.64 16.16 -3.36
N ASP A 43 -1.43 16.05 -2.29
CA ASP A 43 -1.05 16.53 -0.98
C ASP A 43 0.15 15.69 -0.59
N LYS A 44 1.32 16.29 -0.78
CA LYS A 44 2.58 15.85 -0.23
C LYS A 44 2.32 15.54 1.25
N SER A 45 2.18 14.24 1.54
CA SER A 45 1.78 13.70 2.83
C SER A 45 2.59 14.36 3.93
N ALA A 46 1.97 15.28 4.67
CA ALA A 46 2.49 15.65 5.97
C ALA A 46 2.51 14.35 6.79
N SER A 47 3.68 13.95 7.29
CA SER A 47 3.82 12.80 8.18
C SER A 47 2.72 12.86 9.23
N LYS A 48 1.77 11.94 9.12
CA LYS A 48 0.64 11.82 10.02
C LYS A 48 0.83 10.51 10.74
N LYS A 49 1.39 10.59 11.95
CA LYS A 49 1.45 9.45 12.86
C LYS A 49 0.08 8.78 12.93
N ALA A 50 0.04 7.46 12.80
CA ALA A 50 -1.20 6.71 12.99
C ALA A 50 -1.70 6.90 14.43
N THR A 51 -3.02 7.07 14.58
CA THR A 51 -3.68 7.27 15.88
C THR A 51 -4.70 6.18 16.19
N SER A 52 -5.00 5.32 15.23
CA SER A 52 -5.94 4.21 15.36
C SER A 52 -5.69 3.14 14.31
N LEU A 53 -6.21 1.93 14.54
CA LEU A 53 -6.21 0.86 13.52
C LEU A 53 -6.96 1.28 12.24
N ASP A 54 -7.98 2.14 12.35
CA ASP A 54 -8.76 2.63 11.21
C ASP A 54 -7.97 3.60 10.32
N ASP A 55 -6.87 4.19 10.80
CA ASP A 55 -5.99 4.98 9.95
C ASP A 55 -5.27 4.10 8.91
N PHE A 56 -4.92 2.85 9.26
CA PHE A 56 -4.35 1.89 8.32
C PHE A 56 -5.36 1.45 7.26
N LYS A 57 -6.62 1.22 7.65
CA LYS A 57 -7.72 1.00 6.71
C LYS A 57 -7.81 2.13 5.69
N LYS A 58 -7.92 3.38 6.16
CA LYS A 58 -8.05 4.55 5.30
C LYS A 58 -6.85 4.74 4.38
N ALA A 59 -5.65 4.44 4.87
CA ALA A 59 -4.43 4.50 4.07
C ALA A 59 -4.44 3.47 2.93
N LEU A 60 -4.84 2.22 3.21
CA LEU A 60 -5.02 1.19 2.18
C LEU A 60 -6.03 1.62 1.12
N GLU A 61 -7.23 2.07 1.54
CA GLU A 61 -8.29 2.53 0.64
C GLU A 61 -7.84 3.74 -0.19
N SER A 62 -7.15 4.70 0.42
CA SER A 62 -6.61 5.89 -0.27
C SER A 62 -5.54 5.54 -1.30
N ASN A 63 -4.79 4.45 -1.09
CA ASN A 63 -3.82 3.93 -2.04
C ASN A 63 -4.42 2.93 -3.06
N GLY A 64 -5.75 2.85 -3.10
CA GLY A 64 -6.51 2.11 -4.11
C GLY A 64 -6.65 0.62 -3.83
N PHE A 65 -6.52 0.18 -2.58
CA PHE A 65 -6.89 -1.17 -2.18
C PHE A 65 -8.37 -1.24 -1.80
N THR A 66 -9.05 -2.31 -2.20
CA THR A 66 -10.41 -2.62 -1.74
C THR A 66 -10.31 -3.63 -0.61
N ILE A 67 -10.96 -3.34 0.52
CA ILE A 67 -11.04 -4.24 1.67
C ILE A 67 -12.30 -5.09 1.51
N LYS A 68 -12.11 -6.40 1.37
CA LYS A 68 -13.16 -7.39 1.29
C LYS A 68 -13.76 -7.69 2.68
N GLU A 69 -12.90 -7.77 3.70
CA GLU A 69 -13.31 -8.13 5.06
C GLU A 69 -12.42 -7.45 6.12
N GLU A 70 -13.04 -7.08 7.24
CA GLU A 70 -12.36 -6.66 8.47
C GLU A 70 -12.54 -7.72 9.56
N ILE A 71 -11.45 -8.17 10.16
CA ILE A 71 -11.45 -9.24 11.15
C ILE A 71 -10.84 -8.72 12.45
N SER A 72 -11.58 -8.78 13.55
CA SER A 72 -11.01 -8.54 14.88
C SER A 72 -10.00 -9.63 15.22
N LYS A 73 -8.83 -9.26 15.73
CA LYS A 73 -7.77 -10.21 16.07
C LYS A 73 -7.66 -10.38 17.59
N GLU A 74 -7.37 -11.60 18.01
CA GLU A 74 -7.09 -11.94 19.41
C GLU A 74 -5.71 -11.42 19.85
N ALA A 75 -5.62 -10.10 20.01
CA ALA A 75 -4.38 -9.36 20.28
C ALA A 75 -3.67 -9.81 21.56
N SER A 76 -4.43 -10.28 22.56
CA SER A 76 -3.90 -10.76 23.83
C SER A 76 -2.94 -11.95 23.68
N LEU A 77 -3.11 -12.79 22.65
CA LEU A 77 -2.23 -13.94 22.37
C LEU A 77 -0.78 -13.53 22.07
N ILE A 78 -0.61 -12.34 21.51
CA ILE A 78 0.69 -11.73 21.19
C ILE A 78 0.96 -10.50 22.05
N GLN A 79 0.26 -10.40 23.19
CA GLN A 79 0.39 -9.32 24.17
C GLN A 79 0.15 -7.92 23.59
N ALA A 80 -0.56 -7.78 22.48
CA ALA A 80 -0.99 -6.50 21.93
C ALA A 80 -2.25 -6.00 22.68
N GLU A 81 -2.45 -4.68 22.68
CA GLU A 81 -3.64 -4.03 23.27
C GLU A 81 -4.86 -4.25 22.38
N SER A 82 -4.68 -4.15 21.07
CA SER A 82 -5.73 -4.31 20.08
C SER A 82 -5.15 -4.86 18.77
N GLY A 83 -6.01 -5.43 17.92
CA GLY A 83 -5.58 -5.97 16.65
C GLY A 83 -6.73 -6.09 15.64
N LYS A 84 -6.43 -5.79 14.38
CA LYS A 84 -7.39 -5.90 13.27
C LYS A 84 -6.69 -6.41 12.01
N GLY A 85 -7.34 -7.32 11.30
CA GLY A 85 -6.94 -7.80 9.99
C GLY A 85 -7.81 -7.19 8.90
N PHE A 86 -7.19 -6.80 7.79
CA PHE A 86 -7.85 -6.35 6.57
C PHE A 86 -7.56 -7.36 5.46
N ILE A 87 -8.60 -8.05 4.99
CA ILE A 87 -8.49 -8.96 3.85
C ILE A 87 -8.77 -8.15 2.59
N LEU A 88 -7.81 -8.16 1.66
CA LEU A 88 -7.92 -7.46 0.38
C LEU A 88 -8.59 -8.36 -0.68
N GLU A 89 -8.95 -7.78 -1.82
CA GLU A 89 -9.54 -8.53 -2.95
C GLU A 89 -8.65 -9.67 -3.47
N ASP A 90 -7.32 -9.51 -3.38
CA ASP A 90 -6.33 -10.51 -3.80
C ASP A 90 -6.02 -11.57 -2.72
N ASP A 91 -6.85 -11.66 -1.67
CA ASP A 91 -6.66 -12.53 -0.50
C ASP A 91 -5.42 -12.22 0.35
N THR A 92 -4.72 -11.11 0.08
CA THR A 92 -3.69 -10.59 0.99
C THR A 92 -4.35 -10.19 2.31
N ALA A 93 -3.74 -10.60 3.42
CA ALA A 93 -4.15 -10.18 4.75
C ALA A 93 -3.15 -9.17 5.31
N VAL A 94 -3.62 -7.98 5.65
CA VAL A 94 -2.85 -6.96 6.36
C VAL A 94 -3.30 -6.97 7.82
N GLU A 95 -2.48 -7.52 8.71
CA GLU A 95 -2.76 -7.52 10.14
C GLU A 95 -2.05 -6.37 10.82
N VAL A 96 -2.77 -5.62 11.64
CA VAL A 96 -2.25 -4.46 12.38
C VAL A 96 -2.53 -4.66 13.86
N TYR A 97 -1.47 -4.55 14.67
CA TYR A 97 -1.53 -4.72 16.13
C TYR A 97 -1.00 -3.50 16.84
N GLU A 98 -1.76 -3.01 17.81
CA GLU A 98 -1.38 -1.89 18.65
C GLU A 98 -0.70 -2.37 19.93
N TYR A 99 0.43 -1.76 20.27
CA TYR A 99 1.14 -2.03 21.50
C TYR A 99 1.29 -0.77 22.34
N TYR A 100 1.49 -0.94 23.64
CA TYR A 100 2.08 0.10 24.47
C TYR A 100 3.62 0.03 24.38
N ASP A 101 4.30 1.18 24.49
CA ASP A 101 5.73 1.31 24.19
C ASP A 101 6.67 0.36 24.97
N LYS A 102 6.30 0.04 26.21
CA LYS A 102 7.13 -0.76 27.13
C LYS A 102 6.90 -2.27 27.01
N ASN A 103 5.98 -2.70 26.15
CA ASN A 103 5.60 -4.10 26.00
C ASN A 103 6.81 -4.96 25.59
N PRO A 104 7.10 -6.07 26.30
CA PRO A 104 8.22 -6.95 25.96
C PRO A 104 8.14 -7.51 24.55
N MET A 105 6.96 -7.99 24.13
CA MET A 105 6.74 -8.51 22.78
C MET A 105 6.98 -7.43 21.72
N PHE A 106 6.52 -6.21 21.96
CA PHE A 106 6.76 -5.10 21.04
C PHE A 106 8.25 -4.75 20.91
N LYS A 107 9.00 -4.79 22.02
CA LYS A 107 10.45 -4.55 22.00
C LYS A 107 11.17 -5.63 21.18
N GLU A 108 10.77 -6.89 21.35
CA GLU A 108 11.31 -8.01 20.59
C GLU A 108 10.96 -7.87 19.10
N ALA A 109 9.71 -7.60 18.76
CA ALA A 109 9.29 -7.40 17.37
C ALA A 109 10.04 -6.25 16.67
N LYS A 110 10.31 -5.15 17.37
CA LYS A 110 11.16 -4.06 16.86
C LYS A 110 12.60 -4.48 16.64
N LYS A 111 13.16 -5.30 17.53
CA LYS A 111 14.56 -5.75 17.48
C LYS A 111 14.76 -6.77 16.37
N GLU A 112 13.91 -7.78 16.31
CA GLU A 112 14.02 -8.89 15.37
C GLU A 112 13.40 -8.56 14.00
N LYS A 113 12.59 -7.50 13.91
CA LYS A 113 11.77 -7.16 12.72
C LYS A 113 10.88 -8.33 12.29
N GLU A 114 10.44 -9.10 13.28
CA GLU A 114 9.63 -10.29 13.12
C GLU A 114 8.61 -10.37 14.26
N LEU A 115 7.42 -10.88 13.96
CA LEU A 115 6.40 -11.21 14.95
C LEU A 115 5.80 -12.55 14.52
N ILE A 116 5.76 -13.52 15.45
CA ILE A 116 5.15 -14.85 15.22
C ILE A 116 5.62 -15.57 13.94
N GLY A 117 6.89 -15.46 13.56
CA GLY A 117 7.42 -16.10 12.36
C GLY A 117 7.24 -15.28 11.07
N HIS A 118 6.70 -14.07 11.15
CA HIS A 118 6.41 -13.23 9.99
C HIS A 118 7.15 -11.89 10.05
N PRO A 119 7.60 -11.34 8.91
CA PRO A 119 8.20 -10.01 8.86
C PRO A 119 7.28 -8.95 9.45
N ALA A 120 7.82 -8.17 10.39
CA ALA A 120 7.10 -7.13 11.11
C ALA A 120 7.54 -5.74 10.65
N TYR A 121 6.57 -4.90 10.31
CA TYR A 121 6.78 -3.50 9.91
C TYR A 121 6.25 -2.58 11.00
N ILE A 122 7.05 -1.62 11.45
CA ILE A 122 6.78 -0.82 12.65
C ILE A 122 6.39 0.60 12.25
N TYR A 123 5.23 1.06 12.74
CA TYR A 123 4.72 2.43 12.52
C TYR A 123 4.23 3.00 13.85
N GLY A 124 4.99 3.90 14.46
CA GLY A 124 4.73 4.34 15.83
C GLY A 124 4.71 3.17 16.82
N ASN A 125 3.57 2.95 17.47
CA ASN A 125 3.32 1.85 18.40
C ASN A 125 2.54 0.68 17.77
N TYR A 126 2.41 0.67 16.44
CA TYR A 126 1.75 -0.38 15.68
C TYR A 126 2.76 -1.32 15.01
N VAL A 127 2.43 -2.60 14.98
CA VAL A 127 3.12 -3.63 14.20
C VAL A 127 2.19 -4.09 13.09
N VAL A 128 2.68 -4.04 11.85
CA VAL A 128 1.96 -4.48 10.66
C VAL A 128 2.60 -5.77 10.14
N LEU A 129 1.77 -6.77 9.84
CA LEU A 129 2.14 -7.97 9.09
C LEU A 129 1.40 -7.96 7.76
N VAL A 130 2.11 -8.32 6.69
CA VAL A 130 1.52 -8.49 5.36
C VAL A 130 1.67 -9.96 4.98
N LEU A 131 0.57 -10.69 5.01
CA LEU A 131 0.50 -12.13 4.85
C LEU A 131 -0.12 -12.48 3.50
N ASN A 132 0.36 -13.55 2.88
CA ASN A 132 -0.13 -14.09 1.60
C ASN A 132 -0.06 -13.12 0.40
N ALA A 133 0.64 -11.98 0.53
CA ALA A 133 0.86 -11.08 -0.59
C ALA A 133 1.71 -11.75 -1.67
N THR A 134 1.23 -11.65 -2.91
CA THR A 134 1.99 -12.05 -4.11
C THR A 134 2.88 -10.90 -4.56
N ASP A 135 2.26 -9.84 -5.09
CA ASP A 135 2.95 -8.71 -5.72
C ASP A 135 2.60 -7.36 -5.08
N SER A 136 1.58 -7.32 -4.20
CA SER A 136 1.00 -6.10 -3.64
C SER A 136 1.72 -5.56 -2.40
N LYS A 137 2.64 -6.34 -1.81
CA LYS A 137 3.31 -6.02 -0.54
C LYS A 137 3.96 -4.64 -0.51
N ASP A 138 4.77 -4.30 -1.50
CA ASP A 138 5.52 -3.03 -1.46
C ASP A 138 4.59 -1.83 -1.59
N LYS A 139 3.52 -1.95 -2.38
CA LYS A 139 2.47 -0.94 -2.50
C LYS A 139 1.64 -0.83 -1.20
N ILE A 140 1.38 -1.94 -0.52
CA ILE A 140 0.72 -1.94 0.79
C ILE A 140 1.57 -1.12 1.78
N LEU A 141 2.86 -1.43 1.90
CA LEU A 141 3.78 -0.73 2.80
C LEU A 141 3.93 0.75 2.43
N GLU A 142 3.90 1.08 1.13
CA GLU A 142 3.89 2.47 0.66
C GLU A 142 2.68 3.26 1.17
N SER A 143 1.52 2.62 1.36
CA SER A 143 0.32 3.27 1.91
C SER A 143 0.56 3.84 3.30
N PHE A 144 1.50 3.28 4.07
CA PHE A 144 1.76 3.65 5.46
C PHE A 144 2.97 4.58 5.62
N LYS A 145 3.62 4.98 4.52
CA LYS A 145 4.72 5.96 4.58
C LYS A 145 4.24 7.25 5.23
N GLY A 146 4.94 7.71 6.26
CA GLY A 146 4.59 8.91 7.04
C GLY A 146 3.84 8.61 8.34
N PHE A 147 3.49 7.34 8.61
CA PHE A 147 2.93 6.91 9.90
C PHE A 147 4.02 6.70 10.98
N GLU A 148 5.30 6.82 10.63
CA GLU A 148 6.43 6.68 11.55
C GLU A 148 6.40 7.65 12.75
#